data_AF-A0A1Q3PLU1-F1
#
_entry.id   AF-A0A1Q3PLU1-F1
#
_cell.length_a   1.000
_cell.length_b   1.000
_cell.length_c   1.000
_cell.angle_alpha   90.00
_cell.angle_beta   90.00
_cell.angle_gamma   90.00
#
_symmetry.space_group_name_H-M   'P 1'
#
loop_
_entity.id
_entity.type
_entity.pdbx_description
1 polymer ?
#
loop_
_entity_poly.entity_id
_entity_poly.type
_entity_poly.pdbx_seq_one_letter_code
_entity_poly.pdbx_strand_id
1 'polypeptide(L)' 'MAASHTVPTRLSNLQSELLKLYAYNVSDAQLKDIRKMLADYFAGKIDAEMDQLWEANNWDDTTIESWKSEHMRSKSSQ' A
#
# COMPACT_ATOMS: atom_id res chain seq x y z
N MET A 1 -9.99 -27.82 10.51
CA MET A 1 -10.34 -27.62 9.10
C MET A 1 -9.25 -26.74 8.48
N ALA A 2 -8.30 -27.32 7.76
CA ALA A 2 -7.22 -26.58 7.12
C ALA A 2 -7.73 -25.99 5.80
N ALA A 3 -7.66 -24.67 5.65
CA ALA A 3 -8.05 -23.99 4.42
C ALA A 3 -7.02 -24.29 3.31
N SER A 4 -7.40 -25.13 2.35
CA SER A 4 -6.66 -25.40 1.13
C SER A 4 -6.51 -24.11 0.32
N HIS A 5 -5.32 -23.53 0.28
CA HIS A 5 -5.01 -22.47 -0.69
C HIS A 5 -4.84 -23.09 -2.06
N THR A 6 -5.83 -22.89 -2.93
CA THR A 6 -5.71 -23.20 -4.36
C THR A 6 -4.70 -22.24 -4.97
N VAL A 7 -3.54 -22.76 -5.40
CA VAL A 7 -2.58 -21.96 -6.17
C VAL A 7 -3.26 -21.55 -7.47
N PRO A 8 -3.43 -20.23 -7.75
CA PRO A 8 -4.01 -19.80 -9.01
C PRO A 8 -3.17 -20.33 -10.18
N THR A 9 -3.80 -21.04 -11.10
CA THR A 9 -3.15 -21.70 -12.25
C THR A 9 -2.66 -20.72 -13.32
N ARG A 10 -2.94 -19.42 -13.17
CA ARG A 10 -2.47 -18.36 -14.06
C ARG A 10 -1.92 -17.19 -13.23
N LEU A 11 -0.81 -16.64 -13.71
CA LEU A 11 -0.17 -15.46 -13.13
C LEU A 11 -1.09 -14.24 -13.26
N SER A 12 -1.03 -13.34 -12.27
CA SER A 12 -1.66 -12.03 -12.42
C SER A 12 -1.00 -11.22 -13.54
N ASN A 13 -1.67 -10.17 -14.00
CA ASN A 13 -1.10 -9.24 -14.98
C ASN A 13 0.25 -8.66 -14.49
N LEU A 14 0.31 -8.20 -13.24
CA LEU A 14 1.55 -7.67 -12.64
C LEU A 14 2.65 -8.73 -12.58
N GLN A 15 2.33 -9.95 -12.13
CA GLN A 15 3.30 -11.05 -12.09
C GLN A 15 3.85 -11.36 -13.49
N SER A 16 2.99 -11.32 -14.51
CA SER A 16 3.37 -11.56 -15.91
C SER A 16 4.27 -10.46 -16.47
N GLU A 17 3.97 -9.19 -16.17
CA GLU A 17 4.83 -8.06 -16.58
C GLU A 17 6.18 -8.08 -15.90
N LEU A 18 6.22 -8.35 -14.58
CA LEU A 18 7.48 -8.49 -13.86
C LEU A 18 8.33 -9.64 -14.42
N LEU A 19 7.70 -10.74 -14.85
CA LEU A 19 8.42 -11.84 -15.47
C LEU A 19 9.08 -11.47 -16.82
N LYS A 20 8.52 -10.52 -17.58
CA LYS A 20 9.16 -10.04 -18.81
C LYS A 20 10.47 -9.30 -18.52
N LEU A 21 10.65 -8.74 -17.33
CA LEU A 21 11.88 -8.05 -16.94
C LEU A 21 13.09 -9.00 -16.88
N TYR A 22 12.90 -10.30 -16.62
CA TYR A 22 14.01 -11.26 -16.61
C TYR A 22 14.71 -11.38 -17.98
N ALA A 23 14.00 -11.12 -19.08
CA ALA A 23 14.60 -11.13 -20.42
C ALA A 23 15.64 -10.01 -20.62
N TYR A 24 15.63 -8.98 -19.77
CA TYR A 24 16.47 -7.79 -19.90
C TYR A 24 17.68 -7.76 -18.95
N ASN A 25 17.94 -8.85 -18.21
CA ASN A 25 19.04 -8.92 -17.22
C ASN A 25 19.12 -7.67 -16.33
N VAL A 26 17.98 -7.30 -15.75
CA VAL A 26 17.86 -6.12 -14.87
C VAL A 26 18.86 -6.23 -13.73
N SER A 27 19.72 -5.23 -13.60
CA SER A 27 20.69 -5.15 -12.50
C SER A 27 19.99 -4.87 -11.16
N ASP A 28 20.64 -5.21 -10.05
CA ASP A 28 20.11 -4.93 -8.70
C ASP A 28 19.81 -3.43 -8.48
N ALA A 29 20.61 -2.54 -9.09
CA ALA A 29 20.39 -1.11 -9.05
C ALA A 29 19.07 -0.73 -9.74
N GLN A 30 18.85 -1.22 -10.96
CA GLN A 30 17.60 -0.97 -11.69
C GLN A 30 16.39 -1.60 -10.98
N LEU A 31 16.56 -2.78 -10.36
CA LEU A 31 15.50 -3.39 -9.56
C LEU A 31 15.15 -2.55 -8.31
N LYS A 32 16.15 -1.91 -7.70
CA LYS A 32 15.92 -0.95 -6.62
C LYS A 32 15.16 0.28 -7.12
N ASP A 33 15.49 0.79 -8.29
CA ASP A 33 14.78 1.93 -8.89
C ASP A 33 13.33 1.60 -9.23
N ILE A 34 13.06 0.39 -9.77
CA ILE A 34 11.70 -0.09 -10.02
C ILE A 34 10.90 -0.19 -8.72
N ARG A 35 11.50 -0.73 -7.65
CA ARG A 35 10.85 -0.76 -6.33
C ARG A 35 10.53 0.63 -5.80
N LYS A 36 11.47 1.58 -5.97
CA LYS A 36 11.25 2.98 -5.58
C LYS A 36 10.11 3.60 -6.39
N MET A 37 10.07 3.40 -7.70
CA MET A 37 9.01 3.92 -8.56
C MET A 37 7.63 3.40 -8.14
N LEU A 38 7.52 2.11 -7.79
CA LEU A 38 6.28 1.55 -7.27
C LEU A 38 5.90 2.15 -5.91
N ALA A 39 6.87 2.29 -5.00
CA ALA A 39 6.63 2.90 -3.69
C ALA A 39 6.15 4.36 -3.83
N ASP A 40 6.80 5.15 -4.67
CA ASP A 40 6.45 6.54 -4.92
C ASP A 40 5.04 6.66 -5.55
N TYR A 41 4.67 5.75 -6.46
CA TYR A 41 3.33 5.70 -7.05
C TYR A 41 2.24 5.45 -6.00
N PHE A 42 2.44 4.45 -5.12
CA PHE A 42 1.45 4.15 -4.09
C PHE A 42 1.41 5.22 -2.99
N ALA A 43 2.56 5.82 -2.63
CA ALA A 43 2.60 6.94 -1.70
C ALA A 43 1.77 8.12 -2.22
N GLY A 44 1.99 8.54 -3.47
CA GLY A 44 1.21 9.63 -4.07
C GLY A 44 -0.29 9.31 -4.18
N LYS A 45 -0.65 8.04 -4.40
CA LYS A 45 -2.06 7.62 -4.38
C LYS A 45 -2.67 7.70 -2.98
N ILE A 46 -1.95 7.26 -1.96
CA ILE A 46 -2.39 7.34 -0.56
C ILE A 46 -2.54 8.80 -0.14
N ASP A 47 -1.58 9.65 -0.48
CA ASP A 47 -1.65 11.09 -0.18
C ASP A 47 -2.91 11.72 -0.80
N ALA A 48 -3.17 11.44 -2.08
CA ALA A 48 -4.36 11.95 -2.77
C ALA A 48 -5.69 11.42 -2.16
N GLU A 49 -5.73 10.15 -1.76
CA GLU A 49 -6.91 9.57 -1.09
C GLU A 49 -7.09 10.19 0.31
N MET A 50 -6.01 10.45 1.04
CA MET A 50 -6.05 11.11 2.34
C MET A 50 -6.50 12.57 2.24
N ASP A 51 -6.02 13.32 1.25
CA ASP A 51 -6.49 14.69 0.97
C ASP A 51 -7.99 14.70 0.68
N GLN A 52 -8.49 13.75 -0.12
CA GLN A 52 -9.92 13.62 -0.40
C GLN A 52 -10.74 13.32 0.85
N LEU A 53 -10.25 12.41 1.71
CA LEU A 53 -10.91 12.09 2.98
C LEU A 53 -10.89 13.29 3.93
N TRP A 54 -9.79 14.04 3.97
CA TRP A 54 -9.63 15.23 4.79
C TRP A 54 -10.69 16.28 4.47
N GLU A 55 -10.83 16.62 3.19
CA GLU A 55 -11.86 17.55 2.71
C GLU A 55 -13.28 17.01 2.92
N ALA A 56 -13.54 15.75 2.55
CA ALA A 56 -14.87 15.16 2.63
C ALA A 56 -15.42 15.08 4.06
N ASN A 57 -14.55 14.89 5.06
CA ASN A 57 -14.93 14.84 6.46
C ASN A 57 -14.81 16.21 7.17
N ASN A 58 -14.46 17.28 6.44
CA ASN A 58 -14.15 18.60 7.00
C ASN A 58 -13.17 18.53 8.17
N TRP A 59 -12.13 17.70 8.01
CA TRP A 59 -11.08 17.61 9.01
C TRP A 59 -10.25 18.89 9.02
N ASP A 60 -9.77 19.24 10.21
CA ASP A 60 -8.99 20.43 10.48
C ASP A 60 -8.00 20.17 11.62
N ASP A 61 -7.28 21.20 12.03
CA ASP A 61 -6.32 21.11 13.13
C ASP A 61 -6.99 20.65 14.45
N THR A 62 -8.26 20.95 14.66
CA THR A 62 -9.01 20.51 15.85
C THR A 62 -9.28 19.01 15.83
N THR A 63 -9.48 18.44 14.64
CA THR A 63 -9.60 17.00 14.42
C THR A 63 -8.33 16.28 14.86
N ILE A 64 -7.15 16.79 14.48
CA ILE A 64 -5.85 16.22 14.89
C ILE A 64 -5.67 16.28 16.41
N GLU A 65 -5.97 17.42 17.04
CA GLU A 65 -5.85 17.54 18.50
C GLU A 65 -6.82 16.60 19.24
N SER A 66 -8.01 16.37 18.69
CA SER A 66 -8.95 15.39 19.24
C SER A 66 -8.37 13.96 19.19
N TRP A 67 -7.83 13.53 18.05
CA TRP A 67 -7.24 12.20 17.87
C TRP A 67 -6.01 11.97 18.75
N LYS A 68 -5.22 13.01 18.99
CA LYS A 68 -4.05 12.95 19.89
C LYS A 68 -4.44 12.61 21.32
N SER A 69 -5.62 13.04 21.77
CA SER A 69 -6.20 12.69 23.07
C SER A 69 -6.98 11.36 23.06
N GLU A 70 -7.26 10.83 21.88
CA GLU A 70 -8.07 9.63 21.70
C GLU A 70 -7.21 8.37 21.77
N HIS A 71 -7.53 7.47 22.70
CA HIS A 71 -6.88 6.17 22.80
C HIS A 71 -7.50 5.18 21.79
N MET A 72 -7.22 5.42 20.50
CA MET A 72 -7.68 4.60 19.36
C MET A 72 -6.99 3.23 19.26
N ARG A 73 -5.98 2.96 20.10
CA ARG A 73 -5.44 1.61 20.26
C ARG A 73 -6.46 0.82 21.06
N SER A 74 -6.96 -0.29 20.50
CA SER A 74 -7.95 -1.12 21.18
C SER A 74 -7.50 -1.41 22.62
N LYS A 75 -8.42 -1.23 23.58
CA LYS A 75 -8.25 -1.92 24.86
C LYS A 75 -8.24 -3.40 24.50
N SER A 76 -7.09 -4.05 24.67
CA SER A 76 -7.05 -5.51 24.72
C SER A 76 -8.07 -5.93 25.77
N SER A 77 -9.23 -6.44 25.34
CA SER A 77 -10.12 -7.15 26.23
C SER A 77 -9.30 -8.30 26.82
N GLN A 78 -9.23 -8.34 28.15
CA GLN A 78 -8.82 -9.53 28.90
C GLN A 78 -9.75 -10.70 28.56
#